data_AF-A0A4Y2IUW9-F1
#
_entry.id   AF-A0A4Y2IUW9-F1
#
_cell.length_a   1.000
_cell.length_b   1.000
_cell.length_c   1.000
_cell.angle_alpha   90.00
_cell.angle_beta   90.00
_cell.angle_gamma   90.00
#
_symmetry.space_group_name_H-M   'P 1'
#
loop_
_entity.id
_entity.type
_entity.pdbx_description
1 polymer ?
#
loop_
_entity_poly.entity_id
_entity_poly.type
_entity_poly.pdbx_seq_one_letter_code
_entity_poly.pdbx_strand_id
1 'polypeptide(L)'
;MPQWKQSKLRVTVLLAANQSGKEKLPPLLIGRSKKPRCFAKIKSFPMMYKSNQKAWMTNEIFGDWLKGIDKEMAKKKGRILLFIDNCNAHSNFPALKNITVKFLPRNTTSKL
;
A
#
# COMPACT_ATOMS: atom_id res chain seq x y z
N MET A 1 -8.95 -38.06 -12.28
CA MET A 1 -9.71 -36.82 -11.97
C MET A 1 -8.94 -35.62 -12.53
N PRO A 2 -9.58 -34.61 -13.14
CA PRO A 2 -8.86 -33.46 -13.66
C PRO A 2 -8.28 -32.62 -12.51
N GLN A 3 -6.99 -32.27 -12.61
CA GLN A 3 -6.30 -31.44 -11.62
C GLN A 3 -6.52 -29.96 -11.97
N TRP A 4 -7.43 -29.29 -11.28
CA TRP A 4 -7.68 -27.85 -11.48
C TRP A 4 -6.49 -27.03 -10.96
N LYS A 5 -5.76 -26.39 -11.88
CA LYS A 5 -4.60 -25.56 -11.55
C LYS A 5 -5.07 -24.19 -11.07
N GLN A 6 -4.74 -23.83 -9.83
CA GLN A 6 -5.08 -22.51 -9.30
C GLN A 6 -4.41 -21.39 -10.11
N SER A 7 -5.19 -20.34 -10.38
CA SER A 7 -4.69 -19.14 -11.04
C SER A 7 -3.60 -18.49 -10.21
N LYS A 8 -2.44 -18.22 -10.83
CA LYS A 8 -1.32 -17.52 -10.19
C LYS A 8 -1.40 -16.00 -10.35
N LEU A 9 -2.53 -15.47 -10.81
CA LEU A 9 -2.75 -14.03 -10.90
C LEU A 9 -2.79 -13.42 -9.49
N ARG A 10 -2.07 -12.32 -9.32
CA ARG A 10 -1.94 -11.62 -8.04
C ARG A 10 -2.18 -10.14 -8.25
N VAL A 11 -2.84 -9.56 -7.26
CA VAL A 11 -3.03 -8.13 -7.07
C VAL A 11 -2.80 -7.88 -5.59
N THR A 12 -2.03 -6.85 -5.25
CA THR A 12 -1.84 -6.42 -3.86
C THR A 12 -2.56 -5.10 -3.65
N VAL A 13 -3.23 -4.96 -2.51
CA VAL A 13 -3.88 -3.72 -2.10
C VAL A 13 -3.29 -3.31 -0.76
N LEU A 14 -2.78 -2.08 -0.67
CA LEU A 14 -2.46 -1.45 0.60
C LEU A 14 -3.64 -0.58 1.02
N LEU A 15 -4.11 -0.83 2.24
CA LEU A 15 -5.16 -0.08 2.92
C LEU A 15 -4.59 0.46 4.23
N ALA A 16 -5.02 1.66 4.61
CA ALA A 16 -4.68 2.26 5.89
C ALA A 16 -5.84 3.12 6.37
N ALA A 17 -6.15 3.02 7.65
CA ALA A 17 -7.21 3.78 8.30
C ALA A 17 -6.80 4.13 9.74
N ASN A 18 -7.47 5.12 10.33
CA ASN A 18 -7.33 5.39 11.75
C ASN A 18 -8.00 4.29 12.59
N GLN A 19 -7.77 4.29 13.91
CA GLN A 19 -8.27 3.25 14.83
C GLN A 19 -9.80 3.06 14.76
N SER A 20 -10.56 4.14 14.54
CA SER A 20 -12.03 4.07 14.42
C SER A 20 -12.52 3.67 13.02
N GLY A 21 -11.64 3.60 12.03
CA GLY A 21 -11.97 3.35 10.63
C GLY A 21 -12.69 4.52 9.92
N LYS A 22 -12.93 5.65 10.60
CA LYS A 22 -13.62 6.82 10.04
C LYS A 22 -12.78 7.55 9.00
N GLU A 23 -11.47 7.64 9.26
CA GLU A 23 -10.53 8.25 8.32
C GLU A 23 -9.75 7.15 7.61
N LYS A 24 -9.80 7.17 6.29
CA LYS A 24 -9.14 6.19 5.42
C LYS A 24 -8.18 6.92 4.49
N LEU A 25 -6.97 6.40 4.36
CA LEU A 25 -6.04 6.88 3.34
C LEU A 25 -6.43 6.32 1.97
N PRO A 26 -6.12 7.04 0.87
CA PRO A 26 -6.34 6.52 -0.47
C PRO A 26 -5.67 5.15 -0.64
N PRO A 27 -6.39 4.12 -1.12
CA PRO A 27 -5.80 2.82 -1.38
C PRO A 27 -4.67 2.90 -2.40
N LEU A 28 -3.74 1.95 -2.30
CA LEU A 28 -2.75 1.69 -3.33
C LEU A 28 -2.95 0.29 -3.90
N LEU A 29 -3.15 0.22 -5.21
CA LEU A 29 -3.29 -1.02 -5.97
C LEU A 29 -1.97 -1.35 -6.68
N ILE A 30 -1.52 -2.59 -6.55
CA ILE A 30 -0.33 -3.09 -7.23
C ILE A 30 -0.71 -4.27 -8.12
N GLY A 31 -0.54 -4.09 -9.43
CA GLY A 31 -0.75 -5.14 -10.42
C GLY A 31 0.55 -5.58 -11.11
N ARG A 32 0.43 -6.53 -12.04
CA ARG A 32 1.57 -7.02 -12.83
C ARG A 32 1.94 -6.09 -14.00
N SER A 33 0.93 -5.61 -14.72
CA SER A 33 1.12 -4.79 -15.91
C SER A 33 1.27 -3.32 -15.55
N LYS A 34 2.22 -2.60 -16.16
CA LYS A 34 2.29 -1.14 -16.06
C LYS A 34 1.02 -0.45 -16.57
N LYS A 35 0.39 -1.02 -17.61
CA LYS A 35 -0.86 -0.53 -18.21
C LYS A 35 -1.83 -1.71 -18.40
N PRO A 36 -2.65 -2.05 -17.38
CA PRO A 36 -3.63 -3.12 -17.49
C PRO A 36 -4.63 -2.85 -18.63
N ARG A 37 -4.94 -3.85 -19.44
CA ARG A 37 -5.92 -3.71 -20.53
C ARG A 37 -7.31 -3.32 -20.03
N CYS A 38 -7.69 -3.79 -18.84
CA CYS A 38 -8.94 -3.40 -18.18
C CYS A 38 -8.99 -1.91 -17.79
N PHE A 39 -7.85 -1.21 -17.75
CA PHE A 39 -7.78 0.23 -17.45
C PHE A 39 -7.68 1.09 -18.71
N ALA A 40 -7.63 0.51 -19.92
CA ALA A 40 -7.37 1.26 -21.15
C ALA A 40 -8.38 2.38 -21.44
N LYS A 41 -9.62 2.26 -20.95
CA LYS A 41 -10.70 3.25 -21.12
C LYS A 41 -11.00 4.04 -19.85
N ILE A 42 -10.20 3.85 -18.79
CA ILE A 42 -10.39 4.55 -17.52
C ILE A 42 -9.62 5.87 -17.58
N LYS A 43 -10.35 7.00 -17.57
CA LYS A 43 -9.77 8.35 -17.61
C LYS A 43 -9.26 8.82 -16.25
N SER A 44 -9.94 8.44 -15.18
CA SER A 44 -9.50 8.70 -13.80
C SER A 44 -9.68 7.41 -12.99
N PHE A 45 -8.65 7.05 -12.22
CA PHE A 45 -8.70 5.90 -11.33
C PHE A 45 -8.75 6.43 -9.90
N PRO A 46 -9.70 5.97 -9.05
CA PRO A 46 -9.96 6.59 -7.75
C PRO A 46 -8.89 6.31 -6.69
N MET A 47 -7.86 5.54 -7.04
CA MET A 47 -6.82 5.09 -6.14
C MET A 47 -5.46 5.11 -6.85
N MET A 48 -4.38 5.05 -6.08
CA MET A 48 -3.05 4.99 -6.67
C MET A 48 -2.82 3.63 -7.32
N TYR A 49 -2.22 3.59 -8.50
CA TYR A 49 -1.81 2.35 -9.16
C TYR A 49 -0.30 2.29 -9.33
N LYS A 50 0.31 1.18 -8.93
CA LYS A 50 1.70 0.84 -9.21
C LYS A 50 1.75 -0.55 -9.85
N SER A 51 2.87 -0.87 -10.47
CA SER A 51 3.05 -2.18 -11.09
C SER A 51 4.39 -2.79 -10.71
N ASN A 52 4.39 -4.09 -10.44
CA ASN A 52 5.56 -4.91 -10.23
C ASN A 52 5.31 -6.26 -10.90
N GLN A 53 6.31 -6.90 -11.53
CA GLN A 53 6.12 -8.16 -12.26
C GLN A 53 5.46 -9.27 -11.41
N LYS A 54 5.72 -9.27 -10.10
CA LYS A 54 5.12 -10.21 -9.12
C LYS A 54 3.84 -9.68 -8.45
N ALA A 55 3.46 -8.44 -8.75
CA ALA A 55 2.40 -7.67 -8.10
C ALA A 55 2.57 -7.59 -6.58
N TRP A 56 3.81 -7.59 -6.10
CA TRP A 56 4.15 -7.50 -4.67
C TRP A 56 4.48 -6.07 -4.27
N MET A 57 4.27 -5.77 -2.99
CA MET A 57 4.84 -4.58 -2.34
C MET A 57 6.37 -4.63 -2.38
N THR A 58 7.00 -3.48 -2.58
CA THR A 58 8.45 -3.31 -2.48
C THR A 58 8.76 -2.09 -1.62
N ASN A 59 9.99 -2.01 -1.09
CA ASN A 59 10.46 -0.84 -0.35
C ASN A 59 10.29 0.46 -1.13
N GLU A 60 10.54 0.44 -2.43
CA GLU A 60 10.40 1.60 -3.30
C GLU A 60 8.93 2.04 -3.44
N ILE A 61 8.02 1.08 -3.69
CA ILE A 61 6.59 1.36 -3.83
C ILE A 61 6.02 1.90 -2.50
N PHE A 62 6.42 1.29 -1.38
CA PHE A 62 5.97 1.71 -0.06
C PHE A 62 6.54 3.08 0.32
N GLY A 63 7.82 3.32 0.06
CA GLY A 63 8.46 4.62 0.29
C GLY A 63 7.84 5.75 -0.55
N ASP A 64 7.54 5.49 -1.83
CA ASP A 64 6.82 6.43 -2.69
C ASP A 64 5.43 6.76 -2.14
N TRP A 65 4.70 5.74 -1.68
CA TRP A 65 3.40 5.92 -1.07
C TRP A 65 3.50 6.78 0.19
N LEU A 66 4.45 6.51 1.09
CA LEU A 66 4.69 7.32 2.28
C LEU A 66 5.02 8.79 1.96
N LYS A 67 5.85 9.06 0.95
CA LYS A 67 6.11 10.45 0.50
C LYS A 67 4.84 11.15 0.05
N GLY A 68 3.95 10.43 -0.65
CA GLY A 68 2.66 10.95 -1.08
C GLY A 68 1.78 11.32 0.11
N ILE A 69 1.63 10.41 1.07
CA ILE A 69 0.84 10.65 2.27
C ILE A 69 1.42 11.80 3.10
N ASP A 70 2.74 11.90 3.24
CA ASP A 70 3.39 12.95 4.04
C ASP A 70 3.10 14.35 3.47
N LYS A 71 3.10 14.48 2.13
CA LYS A 71 2.70 15.70 1.43
C LYS A 71 1.23 16.03 1.64
N GLU A 72 0.35 15.04 1.59
CA GLU A 72 -1.08 15.25 1.86
C GLU A 72 -1.33 15.68 3.31
N MET A 73 -0.60 15.10 4.27
CA MET A 73 -0.67 15.51 5.67
C MET A 73 -0.14 16.93 5.86
N ALA A 74 0.93 17.31 5.16
CA ALA A 74 1.44 18.69 5.15
C ALA A 74 0.37 19.69 4.69
N LYS A 75 -0.33 19.39 3.58
CA LYS A 75 -1.41 20.25 3.05
C LYS A 75 -2.56 20.41 4.04
N LYS A 76 -2.90 19.33 4.74
CA LYS A 76 -3.93 19.32 5.78
C LYS A 76 -3.47 19.92 7.12
N LYS A 77 -2.18 20.31 7.23
CA LYS A 77 -1.53 20.69 8.50
C LYS A 77 -1.72 19.63 9.60
N GLY A 78 -1.84 18.37 9.20
CA GLY A 78 -2.07 17.24 10.08
C GLY A 78 -0.80 16.42 10.31
N ARG A 79 -0.76 15.67 11.41
CA ARG A 79 0.28 14.67 11.68
C ARG A 79 -0.37 13.35 12.06
N ILE A 80 0.23 12.25 11.63
CA ILE A 80 -0.29 10.91 11.91
C ILE A 80 0.80 10.00 12.49
N LEU A 81 0.35 9.05 13.31
CA LEU A 81 1.12 7.89 13.73
C LEU A 81 0.65 6.68 12.92
N LEU A 82 1.56 6.08 12.16
CA LEU A 82 1.28 4.92 11.32
C LEU A 82 1.90 3.67 11.95
N PHE A 83 1.06 2.68 12.25
CA PHE A 83 1.49 1.37 12.72
C PHE A 83 1.62 0.39 11.55
N ILE A 84 2.73 -0.33 11.47
CA ILE A 84 3.00 -1.32 10.42
C ILE A 84 3.61 -2.61 10.96
N ASP A 85 3.48 -3.70 10.22
CA ASP A 85 4.14 -4.97 10.51
C ASP A 85 5.64 -4.92 10.19
N ASN A 86 6.39 -5.84 10.79
CA ASN A 86 7.81 -6.01 10.52
C ASN A 86 8.01 -6.84 9.25
N CYS A 87 7.83 -6.20 8.10
CA CYS A 87 8.00 -6.78 6.77
C CYS A 87 9.21 -6.16 6.05
N ASN A 88 9.96 -6.95 5.28
CA ASN A 88 11.10 -6.48 4.48
C ASN A 88 10.74 -5.41 3.44
N ALA A 89 9.47 -5.31 3.05
CA ALA A 89 8.97 -4.26 2.15
C ALA A 89 8.75 -2.91 2.85
N HIS A 90 8.92 -2.86 4.18
CA HIS A 90 8.73 -1.68 5.02
C HIS A 90 10.04 -1.18 5.66
N SER A 91 11.20 -1.54 5.10
CA SER A 91 12.49 -1.30 5.76
C SER A 91 13.17 0.02 5.36
N ASN A 92 12.74 0.66 4.27
CA ASN A 92 13.37 1.88 3.76
C ASN A 92 12.40 3.06 3.78
N PHE A 93 12.58 3.96 4.76
CA PHE A 93 11.75 5.14 4.90
C PHE A 93 12.43 6.37 4.29
N PRO A 94 11.70 7.20 3.54
CA PRO A 94 12.16 8.54 3.21
C PRO A 94 12.22 9.41 4.48
N ALA A 95 12.85 10.58 4.39
CA ALA A 95 12.70 11.60 5.42
C ALA A 95 11.23 12.08 5.46
N LEU A 96 10.53 11.81 6.56
CA LEU A 96 9.12 12.17 6.79
C LEU A 96 9.03 13.29 7.81
N LYS A 97 8.07 14.21 7.65
CA LYS A 97 7.87 15.35 8.56
C LYS A 97 6.55 15.29 9.33
N ASN A 98 5.53 14.69 8.72
CA ASN A 98 4.15 14.66 9.22
C ASN A 98 3.68 13.24 9.55
N ILE A 99 4.47 12.23 9.20
CA ILE A 99 4.19 10.82 9.52
C ILE A 99 5.28 10.33 10.48
N THR A 100 4.86 9.84 11.64
CA THR A 100 5.70 8.99 12.49
C THR A 100 5.33 7.53 12.22
N VAL A 101 6.31 6.71 11.88
CA VAL A 101 6.10 5.28 11.66
C VAL A 101 6.52 4.50 12.91
N LYS A 102 5.68 3.55 13.35
CA LYS A 102 5.99 2.60 14.42
C LYS A 102 5.75 1.18 13.93
N PHE A 103 6.70 0.30 14.20
CA PHE A 103 6.52 -1.12 13.99
C PHE A 103 5.72 -1.72 15.13
N LEU A 104 4.83 -2.64 14.80
CA LEU A 104 4.23 -3.55 15.76
C LEU A 104 5.31 -4.49 16.34
N PRO A 105 5.08 -5.06 17.53
CA PRO A 105 5.96 -6.09 18.08
C PRO A 105 6.17 -7.24 17.08
N ARG A 106 7.34 -7.90 17.14
CA ARG A 106 7.61 -9.09 16.33
C ARG A 106 6.54 -10.16 16.62
N ASN A 107 6.17 -10.91 15.60
CA ASN A 107 5.15 -11.98 15.68
C ASN A 107 3.73 -11.50 16.04
N THR A 108 3.41 -10.22 15.80
CA THR A 108 2.02 -9.76 15.79
C THR A 108 1.33 -10.26 14.52
N THR A 109 1.01 -11.54 14.46
CA THR A 109 0.20 -12.12 13.38
C THR A 109 -1.26 -11.75 13.64
N SER A 110 -1.95 -11.21 12.63
CA SER A 110 -3.40 -11.01 12.72
C SER A 110 -4.08 -12.33 13.04
N LYS A 111 -4.83 -12.37 14.14
CA LYS A 111 -5.82 -13.42 14.37
C LYS A 111 -7.06 -13.03 13.58
N LEU A 112 -7.48 -13.89 12.66
CA LEU A 112 -8.75 -13.76 11.96
C LEU A 112 -9.89 -14.21 12.88
#